data_AF-A0A970LZS3-F1
#
_entry.id   AF-A0A970LZS3-F1
#
_cell.length_a   1.000
_cell.length_b   1.000
_cell.length_c   1.000
_cell.angle_alpha   90.00
_cell.angle_beta   90.00
_cell.angle_gamma   90.00
#
_symmetry.space_group_name_H-M   'P 1'
#
loop_
_entity.id
_entity.type
_entity.pdbx_description
1 polymer ?
#
loop_
_entity_poly.entity_id
_entity_poly.type
_entity_poly.pdbx_seq_one_letter_code
_entity_poly.pdbx_strand_id
1 'polypeptide(L)' 'MVKMKLTVALICSALGSFALAQDITGTWKNIDDKTGSSKAILEIRQEANGTYTAKIVK' A
#
# COMPACT_ATOMS: atom_id res chain seq x y z
N MET A 1 15.80 34.59 -8.47
CA MET A 1 14.56 33.80 -8.54
C MET A 1 14.74 32.36 -9.01
N VAL A 2 15.43 32.06 -10.12
CA VAL A 2 15.59 30.67 -10.64
C VAL A 2 16.30 29.72 -9.64
N LYS A 3 17.35 30.19 -8.96
CA LYS A 3 18.08 29.40 -7.94
C LYS A 3 17.16 28.94 -6.80
N MET A 4 16.30 29.82 -6.29
CA MET A 4 15.32 29.51 -5.24
C MET A 4 14.31 28.44 -5.69
N LYS A 5 13.82 28.53 -6.94
CA LYS A 5 12.91 27.54 -7.51
C LYS A 5 13.56 26.16 -7.63
N LEU A 6 14.83 26.11 -8.03
CA LEU A 6 15.58 24.85 -8.16
C LEU A 6 15.85 24.22 -6.79
N THR A 7 16.22 25.02 -5.78
CA THR A 7 16.40 24.54 -4.41
C THR A 7 15.11 23.97 -3.84
N VAL A 8 13.98 24.66 -4.02
CA VAL A 8 12.67 24.15 -3.56
C VAL A 8 12.29 22.86 -4.30
N ALA A 9 12.49 22.79 -5.61
CA ALA A 9 12.21 21.58 -6.38
C ALA A 9 13.05 20.37 -5.91
N LEU A 10 14.32 20.59 -5.59
CA LEU A 10 15.22 19.54 -5.09
C LEU A 10 14.83 19.07 -3.68
N ILE A 11 14.37 19.98 -2.82
CA ILE A 11 13.88 19.61 -1.49
C ILE A 11 12.58 18.80 -1.61
N CYS A 12 11.64 19.22 -2.45
CA CYS A 12 10.39 18.49 -2.65
C CYS A 12 10.62 17.09 -3.24
N SER A 13 11.56 16.93 -4.17
CA SER A 13 11.87 15.60 -4.74
C SER A 13 12.51 14.66 -3.71
N ALA A 14 13.41 15.17 -2.86
CA ALA A 14 14.02 14.39 -1.80
C ALA A 14 12.99 13.94 -0.74
N LEU A 15 12.01 14.79 -0.40
CA LEU A 15 10.95 14.44 0.55
C LEU A 15 10.02 13.33 0.02
N GLY A 16 9.79 13.25 -1.28
CA GLY A 16 8.99 12.19 -1.90
C GLY A 16 9.61 10.79 -1.78
N SER A 17 10.93 10.68 -1.64
CA SER A 17 11.63 9.40 -1.53
C SER A 17 11.45 8.69 -0.18
N PHE A 18 10.85 9.34 0.82
CA PHE A 18 10.58 8.75 2.13
C PHE A 18 9.23 8.02 2.22
N ALA A 19 8.50 7.91 1.11
CA ALA A 19 7.28 7.10 1.07
C ALA A 19 7.64 5.60 1.20
N LEU A 20 7.50 5.06 2.41
CA LEU A 20 7.59 3.62 2.64
C LEU A 20 6.28 2.96 2.22
N ALA A 21 6.36 1.87 1.46
CA ALA A 21 5.19 1.05 1.20
C ALA A 21 4.67 0.47 2.52
N GLN A 22 3.37 0.61 2.75
CA GLN A 22 2.74 -0.02 3.91
C GLN A 22 2.71 -1.53 3.72
N ASP A 23 2.93 -2.28 4.80
CA ASP A 23 2.74 -3.72 4.81
C ASP A 23 1.26 -4.05 4.51
N ILE A 24 1.05 -5.05 3.65
CA ILE A 24 -0.28 -5.55 3.27
C ILE A 24 -0.76 -6.67 4.19
N THR A 25 0.05 -7.14 5.14
CA THR A 25 -0.39 -8.11 6.15
C THR A 25 -1.56 -7.57 6.97
N GLY A 26 -2.40 -8.47 7.46
CA GLY A 26 -3.55 -8.15 8.30
C GLY A 26 -4.89 -8.58 7.70
N THR A 27 -5.98 -8.02 8.22
CA THR A 27 -7.34 -8.40 7.87
C THR A 27 -7.94 -7.46 6.82
N TRP A 28 -8.44 -8.04 5.74
CA TRP A 28 -8.98 -7.34 4.59
C TRP A 28 -10.40 -7.79 4.26
N LYS A 29 -11.20 -6.88 3.71
CA LYS A 29 -12.52 -7.23 3.19
C LYS A 29 -12.43 -7.41 1.68
N ASN A 30 -12.81 -8.60 1.20
CA ASN A 30 -12.95 -8.82 -0.23
C ASN A 30 -14.28 -8.24 -0.73
N ILE A 31 -14.19 -7.29 -1.64
CA ILE A 31 -15.33 -6.58 -2.23
C ILE A 31 -15.55 -7.11 -3.64
N ASP A 32 -16.80 -7.44 -3.95
CA ASP A 32 -17.24 -7.74 -5.30
C ASP A 32 -17.27 -6.46 -6.15
N ASP A 33 -16.58 -6.45 -7.28
CA ASP A 33 -16.45 -5.30 -8.17
C ASP A 33 -17.77 -4.94 -8.88
N LYS A 34 -18.65 -5.92 -9.14
CA LYS A 34 -19.93 -5.71 -9.83
C LYS A 34 -21.01 -5.12 -8.91
N THR A 35 -21.08 -5.58 -7.67
CA THR A 35 -22.15 -5.25 -6.73
C THR A 35 -21.71 -4.36 -5.56
N GLY A 36 -20.41 -4.20 -5.33
CA GLY A 36 -19.85 -3.51 -4.16
C GLY A 36 -20.05 -4.26 -2.84
N SER A 37 -20.59 -5.47 -2.87
CA SER A 37 -20.91 -6.25 -1.68
C SER A 37 -19.68 -6.95 -1.10
N SER A 38 -19.67 -7.12 0.23
CA SER A 38 -18.65 -7.90 0.93
C SER A 38 -18.83 -9.38 0.64
N LYS A 39 -17.81 -10.03 0.08
CA LYS A 39 -17.80 -11.48 -0.20
C LYS A 39 -17.17 -12.31 0.91
N ALA A 40 -16.10 -11.80 1.53
CA ALA A 40 -15.36 -12.49 2.56
C ALA A 40 -14.47 -11.53 3.35
N ILE A 41 -14.01 -11.96 4.52
CA ILE A 41 -12.87 -11.39 5.22
C ILE A 41 -11.66 -12.30 5.02
N LEU A 42 -10.56 -11.71 4.57
CA LEU A 42 -9.29 -12.37 4.30
C LEU A 42 -8.28 -12.00 5.39
N GLU A 43 -7.47 -12.95 5.82
CA GLU A 43 -6.21 -12.68 6.52
C GLU A 43 -5.07 -12.83 5.52
N ILE A 44 -4.32 -11.75 5.29
CA ILE A 44 -3.12 -11.71 4.44
C ILE A 44 -1.89 -11.82 5.35
N ARG A 45 -0.97 -12.72 4.99
CA ARG A 45 0.31 -12.91 5.69
C ARG A 45 1.45 -13.06 4.70
N GLN A 46 2.64 -12.62 5.09
CA GLN A 46 3.86 -12.88 4.35
C GLN A 46 4.43 -14.25 4.76
N GLU A 47 4.76 -15.07 3.77
CA GLU A 47 5.40 -16.36 3.93
C GLU A 47 6.93 -16.20 4.01
N ALA A 48 7.64 -17.22 4.52
CA ALA A 48 9.09 -17.15 4.73
C ALA A 48 9.91 -16.87 3.46
N ASN A 49 9.36 -17.20 2.28
CA ASN A 49 9.98 -16.94 0.97
C ASN A 49 9.68 -15.53 0.42
N GLY A 50 9.07 -14.66 1.23
CA GLY A 50 8.71 -13.28 0.86
C GLY A 50 7.41 -13.14 0.07
N THR A 51 6.76 -14.24 -0.33
CA THR A 51 5.45 -14.20 -0.99
C THR A 51 4.33 -13.92 0.00
N TYR A 52 3.15 -13.53 -0.50
CA TYR A 52 1.99 -13.29 0.35
C TYR A 52 0.89 -14.29 0.02
N THR A 53 0.25 -14.82 1.05
CA THR A 53 -0.92 -15.70 0.94
C THR A 53 -2.09 -15.11 1.71
N ALA A 54 -3.30 -15.37 1.21
CA ALA A 54 -4.54 -14.96 1.86
C ALA A 54 -5.39 -16.18 2.23
N LYS A 55 -6.05 -16.14 3.39
CA LYS A 55 -7.01 -17.15 3.85
C LYS A 55 -8.35 -16.49 4.18
N ILE A 56 -9.47 -17.07 3.73
CA ILE A 56 -10.81 -16.65 4.18
C ILE A 56 -10.97 -17.02 5.66
N VAL A 57 -11.30 -16.03 6.49
CA VAL A 57 -11.52 -16.19 7.93
C VAL A 57 -12.96 -15.90 8.36
N LYS A 58 -13.74 -15.17 7.54
CA LYS A 58 -15.16 -14.89 7.79
C LYS A 58 -15.94 -14.64 6.51
#